data_AF-Q97ZH7-F1
#
_entry.id   AF-Q97ZH7-F1
#
_cell.length_a   1.000
_cell.length_b   1.000
_cell.length_c   1.000
_cell.angle_alpha   90.00
_cell.angle_beta   90.00
_cell.angle_gamma   90.00
#
_symmetry.space_group_name_H-M   'P 1'
#
loop_
_entity.id
_entity.type
_entity.pdbx_description
1 polymer ?
#
loop_
_entity_poly.entity_id
_entity_poly.type
_entity_poly.pdbx_seq_one_letter_code
_entity_poly.pdbx_strand_id
1 'polypeptide(L)'
;MKLDDIIKVAAEYPFKTLSENIELQDDMLSIEQLPQLLTIGGVKRVKWKYKAKILGPDLSTILTEGTENEEELIIRTPLHKVSIPWIFTRLDTDSLKKLVEYLIPCKEGISLFNISPWPRYYFMQNRIIELKEGEIGNGRNVSLENIKLTENQISINTRFVNPKFFYMNPYYIESSYNPIRNTFAASLELTEAYSFVSNSLMDLEFELGKISVEANGKILVSKTRTFTESKLHRLLWDMTNDVIEIECNPQFPLSLYRIEPSSIIPLYMKFDEKTNILQIVLENFSDKPVIATVYISARITKILKPNNTLTTEYDRVKIPIRRWGIINLELEIKKLPDLLLKRKAI
;
A
#
# COMPACT_ATOMS: atom_id res chain seq x y z
N MET A 1 6.34 6.69 24.98
CA MET A 1 5.81 6.37 23.64
C MET A 1 5.14 5.01 23.76
N LYS A 2 4.07 4.76 23.01
CA LYS A 2 3.37 3.46 22.97
C LYS A 2 3.47 2.85 21.56
N LEU A 3 3.25 1.55 21.43
CA LEU A 3 3.18 0.84 20.15
C LEU A 3 2.27 1.58 19.15
N ASP A 4 1.11 2.05 19.62
CA ASP A 4 0.14 2.81 18.83
C ASP A 4 0.72 4.07 18.18
N ASP A 5 1.69 4.73 18.81
CA ASP A 5 2.32 5.93 18.24
C ASP A 5 3.11 5.59 16.97
N ILE A 6 3.80 4.45 16.97
CA ILE A 6 4.59 3.95 15.83
C ILE A 6 3.65 3.46 14.72
N ILE A 7 2.59 2.73 15.08
CA ILE A 7 1.56 2.29 14.11
C ILE A 7 0.92 3.50 13.43
N LYS A 8 0.63 4.57 14.17
CA LYS A 8 0.10 5.82 13.58
C LYS A 8 1.10 6.48 12.62
N VAL A 9 2.40 6.40 12.85
CA VAL A 9 3.39 6.88 11.87
C VAL A 9 3.33 6.04 10.60
N ALA A 10 3.25 4.72 10.72
CA ALA A 10 3.09 3.83 9.57
C ALA A 10 1.78 4.10 8.82
N ALA A 11 0.70 4.44 9.51
CA ALA A 11 -0.54 4.82 8.86
C ALA A 11 -0.39 6.20 8.18
N GLU A 12 0.02 7.23 8.91
CA GLU A 12 -0.06 8.65 8.52
C GLU A 12 1.19 9.17 7.78
N TYR A 13 2.16 8.34 7.39
CA TYR A 13 3.35 8.80 6.66
C TYR A 13 2.97 9.42 5.30
N PRO A 14 3.52 10.59 4.89
CA PRO A 14 4.65 11.31 5.46
C PRO A 14 4.30 12.44 6.45
N PHE A 15 3.09 12.50 6.98
CA PHE A 15 2.61 13.65 7.77
C PHE A 15 3.02 13.63 9.24
N LYS A 16 3.27 12.44 9.80
CA LYS A 16 3.56 12.27 11.22
C LYS A 16 5.05 12.03 11.46
N THR A 17 5.63 12.85 12.33
CA THR A 17 6.97 12.64 12.88
C THR A 17 6.87 12.12 14.32
N LEU A 18 7.91 11.42 14.75
CA LEU A 18 8.08 11.02 16.14
C LEU A 18 8.92 12.07 16.89
N SER A 19 8.92 11.99 18.21
CA SER A 19 9.92 12.68 19.02
C SER A 19 11.32 12.27 18.56
N GLU A 20 12.24 13.23 18.48
CA GLU A 20 13.65 12.93 18.12
C GLU A 20 14.31 11.97 19.11
N ASN A 21 13.78 11.91 20.35
CA ASN A 21 14.22 11.00 21.41
C ASN A 21 13.05 10.10 21.82
N ILE A 22 13.27 8.78 21.76
CA ILE A 22 12.25 7.80 22.14
C ILE A 22 12.82 6.78 23.12
N GLU A 23 11.93 6.14 23.87
CA GLU A 23 12.23 4.98 24.71
C GLU A 23 11.38 3.80 24.22
N LEU A 24 12.03 2.69 23.91
CA LEU A 24 11.42 1.47 23.41
C LEU A 24 10.95 0.57 24.56
N GLN A 25 9.78 -0.01 24.35
CA GLN A 25 9.25 -1.11 25.15
C GLN A 25 9.37 -2.41 24.34
N ASP A 26 9.39 -3.56 25.04
CA ASP A 26 9.64 -4.87 24.40
C ASP A 26 8.57 -5.24 23.37
N ASP A 27 7.32 -4.84 23.61
CA ASP A 27 6.19 -5.06 22.69
C ASP A 27 6.39 -4.37 21.32
N MET A 28 7.04 -3.20 21.30
CA MET A 28 7.36 -2.45 20.08
C MET A 28 8.28 -3.22 19.13
N LEU A 29 9.11 -4.12 19.67
CA LEU A 29 10.01 -4.98 18.89
C LEU A 29 9.26 -6.09 18.15
N SER A 30 7.94 -6.19 18.31
CA SER A 30 7.08 -7.05 17.50
C SER A 30 6.76 -6.45 16.13
N ILE A 31 7.04 -5.16 15.89
CA ILE A 31 6.88 -4.55 14.57
C ILE A 31 8.09 -4.92 13.69
N GLU A 32 7.84 -5.58 12.57
CA GLU A 32 8.87 -6.03 11.63
C GLU A 32 9.71 -4.87 11.10
N GLN A 33 9.06 -3.78 10.68
CA GLN A 33 9.72 -2.61 10.09
C GLN A 33 10.08 -1.53 11.11
N LEU A 34 10.20 -1.87 12.40
CA LEU A 34 10.46 -0.89 13.45
C LEU A 34 11.65 0.03 13.10
N PRO A 35 12.85 -0.47 12.70
CA PRO A 35 13.99 0.42 12.47
C PRO A 35 13.77 1.39 11.29
N GLN A 36 13.06 0.96 10.25
CA GLN A 36 12.67 1.81 9.13
C GLN A 36 11.67 2.87 9.56
N LEU A 37 10.63 2.49 10.32
CA LEU A 37 9.60 3.38 10.84
C LEU A 37 10.18 4.49 11.72
N LEU A 38 11.13 4.15 12.58
CA LEU A 38 11.81 5.13 13.43
C LEU A 38 12.69 6.07 12.61
N THR A 39 13.39 5.55 11.60
CA THR A 39 14.23 6.34 10.69
C THR A 39 13.38 7.35 9.91
N ILE A 40 12.29 6.90 9.27
CA ILE A 40 11.40 7.80 8.51
C ILE A 40 10.62 8.74 9.42
N GLY A 41 10.37 8.34 10.68
CA GLY A 41 9.75 9.18 11.70
C GLY A 41 10.67 10.29 12.24
N GLY A 42 11.94 10.34 11.83
CA GLY A 42 12.89 11.39 12.22
C GLY A 42 13.52 11.18 13.59
N VAL A 43 13.48 9.96 14.14
CA VAL A 43 14.08 9.64 15.43
C VAL A 43 15.60 9.65 15.33
N LYS A 44 16.26 10.35 16.25
CA LYS A 44 17.72 10.47 16.31
C LYS A 44 18.32 9.63 17.43
N ARG A 45 17.64 9.52 18.57
CA ARG A 45 18.11 8.77 19.75
C ARG A 45 17.04 7.81 20.23
N VAL A 46 17.44 6.56 20.42
CA VAL A 46 16.58 5.47 20.85
C VAL A 46 17.13 4.92 22.15
N LYS A 47 16.35 4.98 23.23
CA LYS A 47 16.67 4.31 24.49
C LYS A 47 15.97 2.97 24.56
N TRP A 48 16.64 1.97 25.08
CA TRP A 48 16.07 0.66 25.41
C TRP A 48 16.87 0.08 26.57
N LYS A 49 16.33 -0.93 27.27
CA LYS A 49 17.00 -1.55 28.43
C LYS A 49 18.42 -2.02 28.10
N TYR A 50 18.62 -2.58 26.90
CA TYR A 50 19.91 -3.06 26.43
C TYR A 50 20.54 -2.12 25.41
N LYS A 51 21.87 -2.08 25.40
CA LYS A 51 22.65 -1.50 24.30
C LYS A 51 22.63 -2.48 23.13
N ALA A 52 21.96 -2.11 22.05
CA ALA A 52 21.69 -3.02 20.95
C ALA A 52 21.72 -2.35 19.56
N LYS A 53 22.13 -3.14 18.58
CA LYS A 53 21.94 -2.89 17.16
C LYS A 53 20.73 -3.67 16.67
N ILE A 54 19.66 -2.95 16.35
CA ILE A 54 18.37 -3.54 15.93
C ILE A 54 18.27 -3.50 14.41
N LEU A 55 18.08 -4.66 13.80
CA LEU A 55 18.03 -4.86 12.35
C LEU A 55 16.59 -5.08 11.88
N GLY A 56 16.18 -4.33 10.85
CA GLY A 56 14.92 -4.53 10.13
C GLY A 56 15.08 -5.48 8.95
N PRO A 57 13.98 -6.07 8.43
CA PRO A 57 14.01 -6.93 7.26
C PRO A 57 14.42 -6.15 5.99
N ASP A 58 14.15 -4.84 5.91
CA ASP A 58 14.58 -3.92 4.85
C ASP A 58 16.07 -3.54 4.88
N LEU A 59 16.84 -4.11 5.82
CA LEU A 59 18.25 -3.77 6.15
C LEU A 59 18.41 -2.41 6.84
N SER A 60 17.33 -1.74 7.25
CA SER A 60 17.46 -0.60 8.17
C SER A 60 18.07 -1.04 9.49
N THR A 61 18.76 -0.12 10.15
CA THR A 61 19.42 -0.36 11.42
C THR A 61 19.24 0.85 12.31
N ILE A 62 18.95 0.59 13.59
CA ILE A 62 19.02 1.60 14.66
C ILE A 62 19.93 1.10 15.77
N LEU A 63 20.49 2.03 16.53
CA LEU A 63 21.30 1.75 17.72
C LEU A 63 20.54 2.24 18.96
N THR A 64 20.57 1.47 20.04
CA THR A 64 19.94 1.83 21.31
C THR A 64 20.97 2.22 22.38
N GLU A 65 20.62 3.23 23.16
CA GLU A 65 21.32 3.63 24.38
C GLU A 65 20.69 2.87 25.56
N GLY A 66 21.33 1.79 26.01
CA GLY A 66 20.91 1.00 27.17
C GLY A 66 22.05 0.75 28.14
N THR A 67 21.70 0.40 29.38
CA THR A 67 22.66 0.30 30.50
C THR A 67 22.58 -1.03 31.26
N GLU A 68 21.62 -1.91 30.96
CA GLU A 68 21.51 -3.20 31.65
C GLU A 68 22.64 -4.19 31.25
N ASN A 69 23.39 -3.89 30.19
CA ASN A 69 24.50 -4.72 29.73
C ASN A 69 25.65 -3.87 29.15
N GLU A 70 26.89 -4.34 29.31
CA GLU A 70 28.09 -3.64 28.81
C GLU A 70 28.37 -3.92 27.32
N GLU A 71 28.04 -5.13 26.84
CA GLU A 71 28.26 -5.56 25.46
C GLU A 71 27.13 -5.10 24.52
N GLU A 72 27.46 -4.83 23.25
CA GLU A 72 26.44 -4.51 22.24
C GLU A 72 25.76 -5.80 21.75
N LEU A 73 24.44 -5.90 21.94
CA LEU A 73 23.64 -7.00 21.40
C LEU A 73 23.25 -6.72 19.94
N ILE A 74 23.13 -7.76 19.13
CA ILE A 74 22.59 -7.65 17.78
C ILE A 74 21.26 -8.40 17.74
N ILE A 75 20.18 -7.69 17.42
CA ILE A 75 18.83 -8.27 17.35
C ILE A 75 18.20 -8.00 15.99
N ARG A 76 17.25 -8.84 15.61
CA ARG A 76 16.43 -8.68 14.41
C ARG A 76 14.96 -8.61 14.79
N THR A 77 14.24 -7.69 14.17
CA THR A 77 12.78 -7.57 14.30
C THR A 77 12.06 -8.47 13.29
N PRO A 78 10.89 -9.03 13.64
CA PRO A 78 10.22 -8.92 14.94
C PRO A 78 10.82 -9.91 15.96
N LEU A 79 10.82 -9.56 17.25
CA LEU A 79 11.16 -10.52 18.32
C LEU A 79 10.06 -11.56 18.52
N HIS A 80 8.81 -11.13 18.41
CA HIS A 80 7.62 -11.97 18.51
C HIS A 80 6.70 -11.69 17.32
N LYS A 81 6.28 -12.75 16.63
CA LYS A 81 5.32 -12.64 15.54
C LYS A 81 3.91 -12.47 16.10
N VAL A 82 3.32 -11.32 15.85
CA VAL A 82 1.95 -10.99 16.27
C VAL A 82 1.22 -10.27 15.13
N SER A 83 -0.11 -10.34 15.12
CA SER A 83 -0.93 -9.50 14.24
C SER A 83 -0.94 -8.08 14.79
N ILE A 84 -0.47 -7.13 14.00
CA ILE A 84 -0.49 -5.70 14.32
C ILE A 84 -1.45 -5.05 13.33
N PRO A 85 -2.70 -4.75 13.74
CA PRO A 85 -3.67 -4.11 12.86
C PRO A 85 -3.13 -2.83 12.23
N TRP A 86 -3.06 -2.83 10.90
CA TRP A 86 -2.61 -1.69 10.12
C TRP A 86 -3.33 -1.63 8.78
N ILE A 87 -3.60 -0.41 8.32
CA ILE A 87 -4.27 -0.11 7.07
C ILE A 87 -3.57 1.08 6.40
N PHE A 88 -3.66 1.17 5.08
CA PHE A 88 -3.16 2.33 4.33
C PHE A 88 -3.89 3.60 4.74
N THR A 89 -3.23 4.75 4.56
CA THR A 89 -3.92 6.04 4.60
C THR A 89 -4.70 6.27 3.32
N ARG A 90 -5.87 6.91 3.46
CA ARG A 90 -6.66 7.39 2.33
C ARG A 90 -5.90 8.49 1.59
N LEU A 91 -5.81 8.37 0.28
CA LEU A 91 -5.25 9.42 -0.57
C LEU A 91 -6.14 10.67 -0.57
N ASP A 92 -5.51 11.83 -0.72
CA ASP A 92 -6.18 13.12 -0.87
C ASP A 92 -6.87 13.19 -2.23
N THR A 93 -8.18 12.92 -2.24
CA THR A 93 -9.00 12.88 -3.45
C THR A 93 -9.04 14.22 -4.17
N ASP A 94 -8.96 15.35 -3.45
CA ASP A 94 -9.03 16.67 -4.06
C ASP A 94 -7.72 17.00 -4.80
N SER A 95 -6.57 16.65 -4.20
CA SER A 95 -5.29 16.72 -4.89
C SER A 95 -5.26 15.88 -6.17
N LEU A 96 -5.87 14.68 -6.13
CA LEU A 96 -5.96 13.80 -7.30
C LEU A 96 -6.87 14.36 -8.39
N LYS A 97 -8.02 14.94 -8.03
CA LYS A 97 -8.93 15.62 -8.97
C LYS A 97 -8.23 16.79 -9.67
N LYS A 98 -7.54 17.64 -8.91
CA LYS A 98 -6.74 18.74 -9.46
C LYS A 98 -5.67 18.27 -10.44
N LEU A 99 -5.01 17.15 -10.15
CA LEU A 99 -4.04 16.54 -11.07
C LEU A 99 -4.69 16.15 -12.40
N VAL A 100 -5.89 15.55 -12.36
CA VAL A 100 -6.65 15.20 -13.58
C VAL A 100 -7.01 16.46 -14.36
N GLU A 101 -7.62 17.45 -13.72
CA GLU A 101 -8.03 18.72 -14.35
C GLU A 101 -6.85 19.45 -14.99
N TYR A 102 -5.69 19.42 -14.34
CA TYR A 102 -4.48 20.05 -14.85
C TYR A 102 -3.90 19.33 -16.09
N LEU A 103 -3.88 17.99 -16.09
CA LEU A 103 -3.22 17.21 -17.12
C LEU A 103 -4.12 16.86 -18.30
N ILE A 104 -5.41 16.63 -18.06
CA ILE A 104 -6.31 15.98 -19.00
C ILE A 104 -7.24 17.02 -19.64
N PRO A 105 -7.36 17.07 -20.97
CA PRO A 105 -8.39 17.85 -21.65
C PRO A 105 -9.76 17.19 -21.45
N CYS A 106 -10.52 17.68 -20.47
CA CYS A 106 -11.85 17.17 -20.12
C CYS A 106 -12.96 17.88 -20.90
N LYS A 107 -14.00 17.12 -21.27
CA LYS A 107 -15.32 17.67 -21.66
C LYS A 107 -16.30 17.51 -20.49
N GLU A 108 -17.45 18.16 -20.59
CA GLU A 108 -18.58 17.95 -19.66
C GLU A 108 -18.99 16.46 -19.60
N GLY A 109 -19.30 16.01 -18.39
CA GLY A 109 -19.70 14.63 -18.09
C GLY A 109 -18.93 14.03 -16.93
N ILE A 110 -19.48 12.96 -16.35
CA ILE A 110 -18.90 12.24 -15.22
C ILE A 110 -18.19 10.99 -15.73
N SER A 111 -16.94 10.77 -15.28
CA SER A 111 -16.20 9.52 -15.47
C SER A 111 -15.81 8.92 -14.13
N LEU A 112 -15.46 7.64 -14.14
CA LEU A 112 -14.79 6.96 -13.04
C LEU A 112 -13.28 7.15 -13.16
N PHE A 113 -12.63 7.40 -12.03
CA PHE A 113 -11.18 7.45 -11.92
C PHE A 113 -10.67 6.33 -11.02
N ASN A 114 -9.94 5.39 -11.63
CA ASN A 114 -9.17 4.39 -10.92
C ASN A 114 -7.86 4.98 -10.39
N ILE A 115 -7.82 5.29 -9.10
CA ILE A 115 -6.60 5.78 -8.43
C ILE A 115 -5.59 4.67 -8.15
N SER A 116 -5.94 3.40 -8.36
CA SER A 116 -4.96 2.31 -8.23
C SER A 116 -4.02 2.31 -9.43
N PRO A 117 -2.71 2.13 -9.22
CA PRO A 117 -1.74 1.99 -10.33
C PRO A 117 -1.77 0.58 -10.96
N TRP A 118 -2.83 -0.18 -10.71
CA TRP A 118 -3.13 -1.50 -11.26
C TRP A 118 -4.62 -1.61 -11.60
N PRO A 119 -5.02 -2.61 -12.41
CA PRO A 119 -6.42 -2.88 -12.66
C PRO A 119 -7.17 -3.29 -11.38
N ARG A 120 -8.39 -2.80 -11.20
CA ARG A 120 -9.27 -3.17 -10.09
C ARG A 120 -10.71 -3.34 -10.52
N TYR A 121 -11.51 -3.90 -9.62
CA TYR A 121 -12.95 -4.08 -9.79
C TYR A 121 -13.73 -3.12 -8.91
N TYR A 122 -14.67 -2.41 -9.51
CA TYR A 122 -15.60 -1.52 -8.84
C TYR A 122 -17.00 -2.14 -8.81
N PHE A 123 -17.55 -2.27 -7.61
CA PHE A 123 -18.83 -2.92 -7.37
C PHE A 123 -19.92 -1.85 -7.27
N MET A 124 -20.76 -1.74 -8.29
CA MET A 124 -21.91 -0.83 -8.32
C MET A 124 -23.20 -1.63 -8.38
N GLN A 125 -23.99 -1.68 -7.29
CA GLN A 125 -25.32 -2.30 -7.15
C GLN A 125 -25.51 -3.64 -7.92
N ASN A 126 -25.72 -3.59 -9.24
CA ASN A 126 -25.98 -4.75 -10.10
C ASN A 126 -24.89 -5.05 -11.15
N ARG A 127 -23.74 -4.36 -11.10
CA ARG A 127 -22.65 -4.48 -12.07
C ARG A 127 -21.30 -4.48 -11.39
N ILE A 128 -20.36 -5.19 -12.00
CA ILE A 128 -18.94 -5.15 -11.68
C ILE A 128 -18.24 -4.49 -12.86
N ILE A 129 -17.55 -3.39 -12.60
CA ILE A 129 -16.81 -2.63 -13.60
C ILE A 129 -15.31 -2.92 -13.39
N GLU A 130 -14.65 -3.46 -14.40
CA GLU A 130 -13.20 -3.53 -14.48
C GLU A 130 -12.67 -2.16 -14.93
N LEU A 131 -11.78 -1.57 -14.14
CA LEU A 131 -11.03 -0.38 -14.49
C LEU A 131 -9.55 -0.74 -14.62
N LYS A 132 -8.88 -0.27 -15.68
CA LYS A 132 -7.44 -0.43 -15.88
C LYS A 132 -6.65 0.55 -15.02
N GLU A 133 -5.34 0.32 -14.90
CA GLU A 133 -4.45 1.15 -14.06
C GLU A 133 -4.58 2.65 -14.34
N GLY A 134 -4.81 3.46 -13.31
CA GLY A 134 -4.91 4.91 -13.47
C GLY A 134 -6.06 5.36 -14.39
N GLU A 135 -6.98 4.49 -14.79
CA GLU A 135 -7.97 4.77 -15.83
C GLU A 135 -8.91 5.91 -15.43
N ILE A 136 -9.07 6.88 -16.32
CA ILE A 136 -10.15 7.87 -16.29
C ILE A 136 -11.08 7.53 -17.46
N GLY A 137 -12.29 7.06 -17.16
CA GLY A 137 -13.23 6.58 -18.17
C GLY A 137 -14.42 5.86 -17.55
N ASN A 138 -15.08 5.02 -18.34
CA ASN A 138 -16.29 4.28 -17.91
C ASN A 138 -15.99 2.83 -17.49
N GLY A 139 -14.77 2.34 -17.69
CA GLY A 139 -14.42 0.94 -17.48
C GLY A 139 -15.20 -0.03 -18.37
N ARG A 140 -15.06 -1.32 -18.05
CA ARG A 140 -15.72 -2.42 -18.75
C ARG A 140 -16.56 -3.24 -17.78
N ASN A 141 -17.82 -3.52 -18.14
CA ASN A 141 -18.64 -4.46 -17.38
C ASN A 141 -18.08 -5.88 -17.50
N VAL A 142 -17.94 -6.57 -16.36
CA VAL A 142 -17.43 -7.94 -16.26
C VAL A 142 -18.28 -8.78 -15.31
N SER A 143 -18.17 -10.10 -15.40
CA SER A 143 -18.68 -11.06 -14.40
C SER A 143 -17.51 -11.81 -13.79
N LEU A 144 -17.49 -11.92 -12.46
CA LEU A 144 -16.43 -12.63 -11.73
C LEU A 144 -17.05 -13.66 -10.80
N GLU A 145 -16.48 -14.86 -10.78
CA GLU A 145 -16.87 -15.93 -9.84
C GLU A 145 -15.96 -15.95 -8.60
N ASN A 146 -14.71 -15.53 -8.76
CA ASN A 146 -13.66 -15.72 -7.75
C ASN A 146 -13.49 -14.54 -6.79
N ILE A 147 -14.22 -13.44 -7.00
CA ILE A 147 -14.17 -12.25 -6.15
C ILE A 147 -15.58 -11.82 -5.80
N LYS A 148 -15.83 -11.59 -4.51
CA LYS A 148 -17.13 -11.18 -3.99
C LYS A 148 -16.95 -10.08 -2.95
N LEU A 149 -17.80 -9.06 -3.03
CA LEU A 149 -17.97 -8.06 -1.96
C LEU A 149 -19.20 -8.44 -1.13
N THR A 150 -19.07 -8.40 0.18
CA THR A 150 -20.16 -8.66 1.14
C THR A 150 -20.10 -7.65 2.27
N GLU A 151 -21.18 -7.56 3.06
CA GLU A 151 -21.26 -6.65 4.20
C GLU A 151 -21.29 -7.43 5.50
N ASN A 152 -20.60 -6.87 6.50
CA ASN A 152 -20.59 -7.22 7.92
C ASN A 152 -20.04 -8.61 8.29
N GLN A 153 -20.48 -9.67 7.63
CA GLN A 153 -20.11 -11.04 7.97
C GLN A 153 -20.03 -11.94 6.75
N ILE A 154 -19.14 -12.92 6.81
CA ILE A 154 -19.11 -14.04 5.88
C ILE A 154 -18.58 -15.29 6.55
N SER A 155 -19.11 -16.43 6.14
CA SER A 155 -18.56 -17.73 6.51
C SER A 155 -18.31 -18.59 5.29
N ILE A 156 -17.13 -19.21 5.23
CA ILE A 156 -16.68 -20.05 4.12
C ILE A 156 -16.18 -21.37 4.68
N ASN A 157 -16.65 -22.47 4.11
CA ASN A 157 -16.10 -23.79 4.36
C ASN A 157 -14.96 -24.05 3.36
N THR A 158 -13.72 -23.84 3.79
CA THR A 158 -12.50 -24.10 3.01
C THR A 158 -12.11 -25.58 3.02
N ARG A 159 -12.60 -26.34 4.00
CA ARG A 159 -12.20 -27.74 4.28
C ARG A 159 -10.72 -27.91 4.61
N PHE A 160 -10.01 -26.83 4.92
CA PHE A 160 -8.59 -26.90 5.26
C PHE A 160 -8.42 -27.32 6.72
N VAL A 161 -7.42 -28.14 6.99
CA VAL A 161 -6.96 -28.39 8.36
C VAL A 161 -5.50 -27.94 8.40
N ASN A 162 -5.17 -27.01 9.31
CA ASN A 162 -3.84 -26.41 9.44
C ASN A 162 -3.33 -25.66 8.18
N PRO A 163 -4.10 -24.70 7.60
CA PRO A 163 -3.59 -23.88 6.50
C PRO A 163 -2.49 -22.93 6.98
N LYS A 164 -1.71 -22.40 6.03
CA LYS A 164 -0.81 -21.29 6.29
C LYS A 164 -1.57 -19.97 6.21
N PHE A 165 -1.46 -19.14 7.22
CA PHE A 165 -2.04 -17.80 7.28
C PHE A 165 -1.00 -16.76 6.83
N PHE A 166 -1.46 -15.79 6.06
CA PHE A 166 -0.73 -14.60 5.63
C PHE A 166 -1.53 -13.37 6.02
N TYR A 167 -0.88 -12.31 6.46
CA TYR A 167 -1.57 -11.14 6.99
C TYR A 167 -0.73 -9.89 6.83
N MET A 168 -1.42 -8.75 6.79
CA MET A 168 -0.79 -7.44 6.69
C MET A 168 -0.43 -6.91 8.08
N ASN A 169 0.86 -6.65 8.27
CA ASN A 169 1.41 -5.82 9.33
C ASN A 169 1.93 -4.50 8.71
N PRO A 170 2.28 -3.48 9.53
CA PRO A 170 2.87 -2.24 9.02
C PRO A 170 4.03 -2.50 8.06
N TYR A 171 3.82 -2.21 6.77
CA TYR A 171 4.86 -2.30 5.73
C TYR A 171 5.48 -3.70 5.56
N TYR A 172 4.73 -4.75 5.91
CA TYR A 172 5.20 -6.13 5.84
C TYR A 172 4.05 -7.14 5.70
N ILE A 173 4.28 -8.23 4.94
CA ILE A 173 3.39 -9.39 4.89
C ILE A 173 4.01 -10.50 5.70
N GLU A 174 3.41 -10.82 6.84
CA GLU A 174 3.87 -11.91 7.69
C GLU A 174 3.07 -13.19 7.41
N SER A 175 3.64 -14.33 7.80
CA SER A 175 2.98 -15.62 7.74
C SER A 175 3.13 -16.43 9.02
N SER A 176 2.10 -17.21 9.31
CA SER A 176 1.98 -18.03 10.51
C SER A 176 1.20 -19.31 10.22
N TYR A 177 1.41 -20.36 11.01
CA TYR A 177 0.52 -21.53 11.04
C TYR A 177 -0.56 -21.42 12.13
N ASN A 178 -0.43 -20.44 13.02
CA ASN A 178 -1.45 -20.13 14.01
C ASN A 178 -2.54 -19.25 13.37
N PRO A 179 -3.82 -19.49 13.69
CA PRO A 179 -4.91 -18.60 13.30
C PRO A 179 -4.65 -17.16 13.77
N ILE A 180 -5.19 -16.22 13.01
CA ILE A 180 -4.96 -14.80 13.20
C ILE A 180 -6.30 -14.15 13.48
N ARG A 181 -6.31 -13.26 14.47
CA ARG A 181 -7.46 -12.44 14.83
C ARG A 181 -7.10 -10.98 14.65
N ASN A 182 -8.11 -10.12 14.53
CA ASN A 182 -7.95 -8.67 14.47
C ASN A 182 -6.96 -8.22 13.38
N THR A 183 -7.40 -8.16 12.13
CA THR A 183 -6.60 -7.63 11.02
C THR A 183 -7.49 -7.02 9.95
N PHE A 184 -6.94 -6.14 9.13
CA PHE A 184 -7.67 -5.58 7.97
C PHE A 184 -7.55 -6.47 6.73
N ALA A 185 -6.57 -7.35 6.69
CA ALA A 185 -6.34 -8.22 5.54
C ALA A 185 -5.61 -9.50 5.94
N ALA A 186 -6.21 -10.62 5.57
CA ALA A 186 -5.63 -11.95 5.76
C ALA A 186 -5.86 -12.83 4.53
N SER A 187 -4.98 -13.80 4.33
CA SER A 187 -5.18 -14.90 3.40
C SER A 187 -4.85 -16.20 4.10
N LEU A 188 -5.61 -17.24 3.80
CA LEU A 188 -5.28 -18.60 4.21
C LEU A 188 -5.07 -19.47 2.97
N GLU A 189 -4.01 -20.25 2.98
CA GLU A 189 -3.54 -21.04 1.83
C GLU A 189 -3.28 -22.48 2.24
N LEU A 190 -3.76 -23.42 1.42
CA LEU A 190 -3.36 -24.83 1.49
C LEU A 190 -3.33 -25.47 0.08
N THR A 191 -4.49 -25.79 -0.49
CA THR A 191 -4.62 -26.24 -1.89
C THR A 191 -4.98 -25.10 -2.85
N GLU A 192 -5.54 -24.04 -2.27
CA GLU A 192 -5.90 -22.77 -2.89
C GLU A 192 -5.83 -21.70 -1.79
N ALA A 193 -5.94 -20.43 -2.18
CA ALA A 193 -5.92 -19.32 -1.25
C ALA A 193 -7.28 -18.63 -1.19
N TYR A 194 -7.76 -18.37 0.02
CA TYR A 194 -8.88 -17.46 0.26
C TYR A 194 -8.35 -16.24 1.00
N SER A 195 -8.51 -15.07 0.37
CA SER A 195 -8.14 -13.78 0.93
C SER A 195 -9.37 -13.00 1.35
N PHE A 196 -9.28 -12.37 2.52
CA PHE A 196 -10.30 -11.54 3.13
C PHE A 196 -9.68 -10.17 3.39
N VAL A 197 -10.38 -9.12 2.99
CA VAL A 197 -9.91 -7.75 3.15
C VAL A 197 -11.08 -6.85 3.51
N SER A 198 -10.90 -5.96 4.48
CA SER A 198 -11.91 -4.99 4.85
C SER A 198 -11.33 -3.60 5.05
N ASN A 199 -12.17 -2.59 4.87
CA ASN A 199 -11.91 -1.21 5.25
C ASN A 199 -12.14 -0.96 6.76
N SER A 200 -12.54 -1.99 7.50
CA SER A 200 -12.72 -1.99 8.95
C SER A 200 -11.98 -3.18 9.56
N LEU A 201 -11.66 -3.12 10.86
CA LEU A 201 -10.94 -4.20 11.51
C LEU A 201 -11.80 -5.47 11.48
N MET A 202 -11.24 -6.58 10.99
CA MET A 202 -11.93 -7.86 10.92
C MET A 202 -11.55 -8.72 12.12
N ASP A 203 -12.53 -9.40 12.70
CA ASP A 203 -12.29 -10.57 13.55
C ASP A 203 -12.42 -11.84 12.70
N LEU A 204 -11.43 -12.72 12.81
CA LEU A 204 -11.36 -13.96 12.02
C LEU A 204 -11.31 -15.14 12.96
N GLU A 205 -12.28 -16.03 12.80
CA GLU A 205 -12.34 -17.28 13.52
C GLU A 205 -12.16 -18.45 12.55
N PHE A 206 -11.21 -19.31 12.84
CA PHE A 206 -10.95 -20.51 12.05
C PHE A 206 -11.10 -21.75 12.91
N GLU A 207 -12.06 -22.60 12.56
CA GLU A 207 -12.35 -23.84 13.26
C GLU A 207 -12.65 -24.94 12.23
N LEU A 208 -11.87 -26.03 12.28
CA LEU A 208 -12.11 -27.27 11.53
C LEU A 208 -12.48 -27.07 10.03
N GLY A 209 -11.72 -26.23 9.33
CA GLY A 209 -11.92 -25.98 7.90
C GLY A 209 -13.04 -25.01 7.56
N LYS A 210 -13.62 -24.36 8.55
CA LYS A 210 -14.52 -23.22 8.38
C LYS A 210 -13.81 -21.95 8.85
N ILE A 211 -13.89 -20.91 8.04
CA ILE A 211 -13.52 -19.55 8.44
C ILE A 211 -14.78 -18.70 8.54
N SER A 212 -14.92 -17.98 9.64
CA SER A 212 -15.91 -16.93 9.85
C SER A 212 -15.17 -15.60 9.97
N VAL A 213 -15.66 -14.58 9.28
CA VAL A 213 -15.09 -13.23 9.30
C VAL A 213 -16.19 -12.24 9.61
N GLU A 214 -15.97 -11.42 10.64
CA GLU A 214 -16.86 -10.34 11.05
C GLU A 214 -16.13 -8.99 10.95
N ALA A 215 -16.81 -7.95 10.47
CA ALA A 215 -16.26 -6.62 10.32
C ALA A 215 -17.38 -5.57 10.37
N ASN A 216 -17.09 -4.34 10.80
CA ASN A 216 -18.06 -3.24 10.76
C ASN A 216 -18.01 -2.51 9.41
N GLY A 217 -18.27 -3.22 8.32
CA GLY A 217 -18.17 -2.66 6.98
C GLY A 217 -18.16 -3.68 5.85
N LYS A 218 -17.47 -3.32 4.77
CA LYS A 218 -17.38 -4.16 3.56
C LYS A 218 -16.25 -5.18 3.73
N ILE A 219 -16.51 -6.41 3.33
CA ILE A 219 -15.51 -7.48 3.26
C ILE A 219 -15.40 -7.91 1.81
N LEU A 220 -14.21 -7.74 1.23
CA LEU A 220 -13.85 -8.29 -0.06
C LEU A 220 -13.25 -9.67 0.14
N VAL A 221 -13.79 -10.65 -0.57
CA VAL A 221 -13.29 -12.02 -0.57
C VAL A 221 -12.78 -12.37 -1.96
N SER A 222 -11.59 -12.94 -2.02
CA SER A 222 -10.96 -13.41 -3.26
C SER A 222 -10.48 -14.84 -3.10
N LYS A 223 -10.73 -15.67 -4.11
CA LYS A 223 -10.27 -17.05 -4.21
C LYS A 223 -9.28 -17.19 -5.36
N THR A 224 -8.05 -17.58 -5.07
CA THR A 224 -6.94 -17.71 -6.04
C THR A 224 -6.19 -19.02 -5.85
N ARG A 225 -5.26 -19.38 -6.76
CA ARG A 225 -4.47 -20.61 -6.60
C ARG A 225 -3.45 -20.49 -5.48
N THR A 226 -2.87 -19.30 -5.33
CA THR A 226 -1.89 -18.98 -4.28
C THR A 226 -2.17 -17.62 -3.67
N PHE A 227 -1.66 -17.36 -2.48
CA PHE A 227 -1.73 -16.06 -1.80
C PHE A 227 -1.00 -14.98 -2.61
N THR A 228 0.05 -15.36 -3.34
CA THR A 228 0.81 -14.41 -4.16
C THR A 228 -0.03 -13.87 -5.31
N GLU A 229 -0.92 -14.69 -5.88
CA GLU A 229 -1.87 -14.26 -6.91
C GLU A 229 -2.93 -13.29 -6.37
N SER A 230 -3.34 -13.42 -5.11
CA SER A 230 -4.38 -12.55 -4.54
C SER A 230 -3.89 -11.12 -4.32
N LYS A 231 -2.58 -10.92 -4.15
CA LYS A 231 -1.93 -9.62 -3.92
C LYS A 231 -2.62 -8.84 -2.80
N LEU A 232 -2.67 -9.46 -1.62
CA LEU A 232 -3.40 -8.98 -0.43
C LEU A 232 -3.23 -7.47 -0.15
N HIS A 233 -2.01 -6.96 -0.24
CA HIS A 233 -1.71 -5.53 -0.04
C HIS A 233 -2.44 -4.61 -1.03
N ARG A 234 -2.66 -5.04 -2.29
CA ARG A 234 -3.40 -4.26 -3.29
C ARG A 234 -4.88 -4.24 -3.00
N LEU A 235 -5.44 -5.39 -2.62
CA LEU A 235 -6.84 -5.49 -2.25
C LEU A 235 -7.13 -4.60 -1.03
N LEU A 236 -6.23 -4.58 -0.05
CA LEU A 236 -6.34 -3.70 1.12
C LEU A 236 -6.26 -2.22 0.73
N TRP A 237 -5.33 -1.89 -0.17
CA TRP A 237 -5.20 -0.55 -0.71
C TRP A 237 -6.49 -0.11 -1.44
N ASP A 238 -7.03 -0.97 -2.31
CA ASP A 238 -8.25 -0.71 -3.08
C ASP A 238 -9.48 -0.52 -2.18
N MET A 239 -9.59 -1.31 -1.09
CA MET A 239 -10.66 -1.18 -0.10
C MET A 239 -10.54 0.09 0.75
N THR A 240 -9.34 0.64 0.87
CA THR A 240 -9.07 1.89 1.60
C THR A 240 -9.34 3.12 0.71
N ASN A 241 -8.99 3.01 -0.57
CA ASN A 241 -8.91 4.11 -1.52
C ASN A 241 -9.94 3.92 -2.63
N ASP A 242 -11.14 4.48 -2.46
CA ASP A 242 -12.28 4.26 -3.36
C ASP A 242 -12.06 4.75 -4.81
N VAL A 243 -12.92 4.30 -5.73
CA VAL A 243 -13.05 4.93 -7.06
C VAL A 243 -13.64 6.32 -6.91
N ILE A 244 -13.04 7.28 -7.62
CA ILE A 244 -13.48 8.67 -7.60
C ILE A 244 -14.39 8.88 -8.80
N GLU A 245 -15.61 9.39 -8.57
CA GLU A 245 -16.41 10.01 -9.63
C GLU A 245 -15.89 11.44 -9.84
N ILE A 246 -15.55 11.78 -11.09
CA ILE A 246 -14.98 13.07 -11.45
C ILE A 246 -15.73 13.69 -12.63
N GLU A 247 -15.97 15.00 -12.57
CA GLU A 247 -16.53 15.80 -13.66
C GLU A 247 -15.47 16.06 -14.75
N CYS A 248 -15.06 14.98 -15.41
CA CYS A 248 -14.14 15.01 -16.52
C CYS A 248 -14.46 13.86 -17.46
N ASN A 249 -14.94 14.17 -18.67
CA ASN A 249 -15.15 13.17 -19.72
C ASN A 249 -14.05 13.29 -20.79
N PRO A 250 -12.98 12.49 -20.72
CA PRO A 250 -11.93 12.54 -21.73
C PRO A 250 -12.44 12.02 -23.08
N GLN A 251 -11.79 12.43 -24.18
CA GLN A 251 -12.16 11.98 -25.53
C GLN A 251 -12.01 10.45 -25.72
N PHE A 252 -11.11 9.83 -24.96
CA PHE A 252 -10.85 8.40 -24.92
C PHE A 252 -10.44 8.02 -23.49
N PRO A 253 -10.71 6.78 -23.02
CA PRO A 253 -10.20 6.30 -21.75
C PRO A 253 -8.67 6.38 -21.73
N LEU A 254 -8.09 6.86 -20.62
CA LEU A 254 -6.65 7.07 -20.52
C LEU A 254 -6.13 6.69 -19.15
N SER A 255 -4.88 6.21 -19.09
CA SER A 255 -4.20 5.91 -17.83
C SER A 255 -3.50 7.17 -17.34
N LEU A 256 -3.91 7.74 -16.20
CA LEU A 256 -3.21 8.88 -15.61
C LEU A 256 -1.82 8.48 -15.14
N TYR A 257 -1.70 7.31 -14.53
CA TYR A 257 -0.42 6.73 -14.10
C TYR A 257 -0.48 5.22 -13.97
N ARG A 258 0.71 4.61 -14.04
CA ARG A 258 0.96 3.20 -13.79
C ARG A 258 2.27 3.03 -13.04
N ILE A 259 2.33 2.05 -12.14
CA ILE A 259 3.55 1.74 -11.39
C ILE A 259 3.89 0.26 -11.56
N GLU A 260 5.11 -0.02 -11.99
CA GLU A 260 5.65 -1.36 -12.16
C GLU A 260 6.95 -1.51 -11.35
N PRO A 261 7.32 -2.70 -10.83
CA PRO A 261 6.54 -3.93 -10.85
C PRO A 261 5.39 -3.89 -9.84
N SER A 262 4.64 -4.98 -9.82
CA SER A 262 3.37 -5.03 -9.11
C SER A 262 3.50 -4.98 -7.56
N SER A 263 4.71 -5.14 -7.04
CA SER A 263 5.04 -5.03 -5.61
C SER A 263 5.19 -3.59 -5.12
N ILE A 264 5.20 -2.59 -6.01
CA ILE A 264 5.37 -1.19 -5.61
C ILE A 264 4.02 -0.54 -5.34
N ILE A 265 3.84 -0.05 -4.12
CA ILE A 265 2.57 0.47 -3.61
C ILE A 265 2.73 1.96 -3.26
N PRO A 266 1.84 2.83 -3.77
CA PRO A 266 1.84 4.23 -3.38
C PRO A 266 1.21 4.37 -1.99
N LEU A 267 2.00 4.86 -1.03
CA LEU A 267 1.51 5.17 0.32
C LEU A 267 0.87 6.55 0.39
N TYR A 268 1.32 7.46 -0.47
CA TYR A 268 0.88 8.84 -0.51
C TYR A 268 1.03 9.42 -1.90
N MET A 269 0.10 10.30 -2.28
CA MET A 269 0.15 11.08 -3.51
C MET A 269 -0.45 12.46 -3.28
N LYS A 270 0.25 13.51 -3.71
CA LYS A 270 -0.25 14.89 -3.67
C LYS A 270 0.27 15.70 -4.86
N PHE A 271 -0.61 16.51 -5.42
CA PHE A 271 -0.27 17.44 -6.49
C PHE A 271 -0.47 18.87 -6.02
N ASP A 272 0.52 19.72 -6.24
CA ASP A 272 0.43 21.17 -6.03
C ASP A 272 0.41 21.89 -7.38
N GLU A 273 -0.76 22.44 -7.72
CA GLU A 273 -1.00 23.17 -8.97
C GLU A 273 -0.18 24.47 -9.11
N LYS A 274 0.25 25.08 -7.99
CA LYS A 274 1.03 26.33 -8.02
C LYS A 274 2.47 26.08 -8.46
N THR A 275 3.03 24.95 -8.03
CA THR A 275 4.41 24.56 -8.30
C THR A 275 4.53 23.50 -9.40
N ASN A 276 3.41 22.89 -9.80
CA ASN A 276 3.32 21.72 -10.67
C ASN A 276 4.12 20.52 -10.15
N ILE A 277 4.19 20.37 -8.83
CA ILE A 277 4.93 19.28 -8.18
C ILE A 277 3.97 18.15 -7.83
N LEU A 278 4.26 16.96 -8.35
CA LEU A 278 3.65 15.70 -7.96
C LEU A 278 4.58 14.98 -6.98
N GLN A 279 4.11 14.84 -5.74
CA GLN A 279 4.78 14.08 -4.69
C GLN A 279 4.13 12.69 -4.60
N ILE A 280 4.96 11.65 -4.60
CA ILE A 280 4.54 10.25 -4.43
C ILE A 280 5.46 9.57 -3.43
N VAL A 281 4.90 8.91 -2.43
CA VAL A 281 5.66 7.99 -1.56
C VAL A 281 5.41 6.58 -2.04
N LEU A 282 6.47 5.82 -2.31
CA LEU A 282 6.42 4.46 -2.84
C LEU A 282 7.05 3.49 -1.86
N GLU A 283 6.41 2.35 -1.65
CA GLU A 283 6.95 1.24 -0.87
C GLU A 283 7.06 -0.02 -1.72
N ASN A 284 8.14 -0.78 -1.53
CA ASN A 284 8.33 -2.08 -2.19
C ASN A 284 7.91 -3.26 -1.30
N PHE A 285 6.73 -3.83 -1.51
CA PHE A 285 6.25 -5.05 -0.83
C PHE A 285 6.92 -6.37 -1.32
N SER A 286 8.12 -6.29 -1.87
CA SER A 286 8.90 -7.45 -2.31
C SER A 286 10.04 -7.75 -1.33
N ASP A 287 10.34 -9.04 -1.18
CA ASP A 287 11.50 -9.56 -0.45
C ASP A 287 12.83 -9.29 -1.16
N LYS A 288 12.78 -8.78 -2.40
CA LYS A 288 13.93 -8.43 -3.23
C LYS A 288 13.96 -6.94 -3.55
N PRO A 289 15.16 -6.36 -3.75
CA PRO A 289 15.27 -5.05 -4.37
C PRO A 289 14.70 -5.08 -5.79
N VAL A 290 14.07 -3.98 -6.20
CA VAL A 290 13.44 -3.85 -7.52
C VAL A 290 13.77 -2.50 -8.15
N ILE A 291 13.70 -2.43 -9.48
CA ILE A 291 13.70 -1.16 -10.20
C ILE A 291 12.24 -0.84 -10.51
N ALA A 292 11.68 0.11 -9.76
CA ALA A 292 10.34 0.62 -9.98
C ALA A 292 10.32 1.55 -11.19
N THR A 293 9.34 1.42 -12.07
CA THR A 293 9.06 2.38 -13.14
C THR A 293 7.71 3.02 -12.87
N VAL A 294 7.71 4.35 -12.70
CA VAL A 294 6.50 5.16 -12.59
C VAL A 294 6.23 5.79 -13.95
N TYR A 295 5.13 5.40 -14.56
CA TYR A 295 4.60 6.00 -15.79
C TYR A 295 3.55 7.02 -15.43
N ILE A 296 3.57 8.19 -16.07
CA ILE A 296 2.55 9.22 -15.91
C ILE A 296 2.12 9.76 -17.27
N SER A 297 0.85 10.16 -17.40
CA SER A 297 0.33 10.90 -18.55
C SER A 297 0.65 12.40 -18.43
N ALA A 298 1.92 12.70 -18.17
CA ALA A 298 2.47 14.04 -18.05
C ALA A 298 3.90 14.06 -18.63
N ARG A 299 4.37 15.25 -19.03
CA ARG A 299 5.79 15.48 -19.29
C ARG A 299 6.50 15.72 -17.97
N ILE A 300 7.50 14.90 -17.64
CA ILE A 300 8.38 15.13 -16.49
C ILE A 300 9.41 16.20 -16.89
N THR A 301 9.39 17.37 -16.25
CA THR A 301 10.38 18.44 -16.51
C THR A 301 11.57 18.33 -15.59
N LYS A 302 11.39 17.84 -14.36
CA LYS A 302 12.46 17.72 -13.37
C LYS A 302 12.14 16.66 -12.33
N ILE A 303 13.16 15.92 -11.87
CA ILE A 303 13.10 15.15 -10.62
C ILE A 303 13.66 16.03 -9.51
N LEU A 304 12.83 16.32 -8.50
CA LEU A 304 13.24 17.04 -7.29
C LEU A 304 13.75 16.08 -6.22
N LYS A 305 13.14 14.88 -6.12
CA LYS A 305 13.60 13.79 -5.24
C LYS A 305 13.38 12.43 -5.88
N PRO A 306 14.28 11.45 -5.66
CA PRO A 306 15.58 11.57 -4.98
C PRO A 306 16.62 12.35 -5.81
N ASN A 307 17.62 12.97 -5.17
CA ASN A 307 18.59 13.85 -5.84
C ASN A 307 19.42 13.13 -6.93
N ASN A 308 19.30 13.62 -8.18
CA ASN A 308 20.24 13.61 -9.32
C ASN A 308 20.89 12.32 -9.85
N THR A 309 20.48 11.11 -9.46
CA THR A 309 21.03 9.86 -10.06
C THR A 309 20.05 9.06 -10.90
N LEU A 310 18.81 9.51 -11.04
CA LEU A 310 17.79 8.79 -11.79
C LEU A 310 17.76 9.26 -13.25
N THR A 311 17.70 8.28 -14.16
CA THR A 311 17.44 8.55 -15.57
C THR A 311 15.96 8.84 -15.75
N THR A 312 15.66 10.03 -16.26
CA THR A 312 14.32 10.40 -16.71
C THR A 312 14.17 10.06 -18.17
N GLU A 313 13.04 9.42 -18.49
CA GLU A 313 12.46 9.53 -19.81
C GLU A 313 11.38 10.63 -19.77
N TYR A 314 10.80 10.95 -20.93
CA TYR A 314 9.84 12.06 -21.06
C TYR A 314 8.57 11.91 -20.19
N ASP A 315 8.11 10.67 -19.99
CA ASP A 315 6.82 10.31 -19.38
C ASP A 315 6.93 9.25 -18.26
N ARG A 316 8.17 8.90 -17.88
CA ARG A 316 8.44 7.88 -16.87
C ARG A 316 9.77 8.08 -16.17
N VAL A 317 9.85 7.55 -14.97
CA VAL A 317 11.06 7.54 -14.15
C VAL A 317 11.32 6.14 -13.63
N LYS A 318 12.58 5.70 -13.68
CA LYS A 318 13.05 4.43 -13.10
C LYS A 318 13.74 4.71 -11.77
N ILE A 319 13.37 3.98 -10.73
CA ILE A 319 13.75 4.22 -9.35
C ILE A 319 14.17 2.89 -8.73
N PRO A 320 15.43 2.70 -8.31
CA PRO A 320 15.82 1.54 -7.53
C PRO A 320 15.24 1.66 -6.12
N ILE A 321 14.51 0.64 -5.68
CA ILE A 321 13.95 0.54 -4.33
C ILE A 321 14.45 -0.76 -3.71
N ARG A 322 15.06 -0.66 -2.52
CA ARG A 322 15.51 -1.84 -1.75
C ARG A 322 14.32 -2.73 -1.37
N ARG A 323 14.59 -3.98 -0.97
CA ARG A 323 13.54 -4.88 -0.43
C ARG A 323 12.83 -4.17 0.74
N TRP A 324 11.51 -4.15 0.73
CA TRP A 324 10.69 -3.45 1.74
C TRP A 324 11.00 -1.96 1.93
N GLY A 325 11.73 -1.35 1.01
CA GLY A 325 12.15 0.05 1.11
C GLY A 325 11.00 1.01 0.81
N ILE A 326 11.04 2.17 1.46
CA ILE A 326 10.19 3.33 1.17
C ILE A 326 11.04 4.42 0.53
N ILE A 327 10.52 5.08 -0.51
CA ILE A 327 11.16 6.20 -1.18
C ILE A 327 10.18 7.33 -1.46
N ASN A 328 10.67 8.56 -1.36
CA ASN A 328 9.94 9.77 -1.70
C ASN A 328 10.35 10.25 -3.09
N LEU A 329 9.38 10.30 -3.99
CA LEU A 329 9.51 10.79 -5.35
C LEU A 329 8.82 12.15 -5.45
N GLU A 330 9.55 13.15 -5.91
CA GLU A 330 8.97 14.48 -6.22
C GLU A 330 9.32 14.82 -7.66
N LEU A 331 8.30 15.03 -8.48
CA LEU A 331 8.40 15.31 -9.91
C LEU A 331 7.79 16.68 -10.20
N GLU A 332 8.51 17.53 -10.93
CA GLU A 332 7.91 18.66 -11.62
C GLU A 332 7.32 18.15 -12.94
N ILE A 333 6.04 18.40 -13.17
CA ILE A 333 5.30 17.83 -14.30
C ILE A 333 4.56 18.91 -15.09
N LYS A 334 4.32 18.66 -16.38
CA LYS A 334 3.50 19.51 -17.24
C LYS A 334 2.57 18.66 -18.11
N LYS A 335 1.48 19.28 -18.59
CA LYS A 335 0.56 18.64 -19.53
C LYS A 335 1.28 18.11 -20.78
N LEU A 336 0.88 16.91 -21.21
CA LEU A 336 1.32 16.33 -22.48
C LEU A 336 0.64 17.03 -23.66
N PRO A 337 1.32 17.17 -24.81
CA PRO A 337 0.65 17.45 -26.08
C PRO A 337 -0.40 16.38 -26.38
N ASP A 338 -1.56 16.78 -26.93
CA ASP A 338 -2.69 15.89 -27.20
C ASP A 338 -2.31 14.65 -28.04
N LEU A 339 -1.39 14.82 -29.00
CA LEU A 339 -0.89 13.71 -29.83
C LEU A 339 -0.20 12.63 -29.00
N LEU A 340 0.56 13.02 -27.97
CA LEU A 340 1.24 12.09 -27.06
C LEU A 340 0.27 11.51 -26.04
N LEU A 341 -0.72 12.29 -25.60
CA LEU A 341 -1.79 11.80 -24.73
C LEU A 341 -2.65 10.73 -25.43
N LYS A 342 -2.92 10.87 -26.74
CA LYS A 342 -3.62 9.84 -27.53
C LYS A 342 -2.89 8.50 -27.55
N ARG A 343 -1.56 8.48 -27.43
CA ARG A 343 -0.77 7.24 -27.32
C ARG A 343 -0.89 6.58 -25.93
N LYS A 344 -1.51 7.25 -24.96
CA LYS A 344 -1.80 6.76 -23.60
C LYS A 344 -3.25 6.28 -23.45
N ALA A 345 -4.01 6.26 -24.53
CA ALA A 345 -5.36 5.69 -24.55
C ALA A 345 -5.33 4.19 -24.22
N ILE A 346 -6.36 3.70 -23.54
CA ILE A 346 -6.51 2.31 -23.13
C ILE A 346 -7.63 1.61 -23.91
#